data_AF-A0A848ZJN3-F1
#
_entry.id   AF-A0A848ZJN3-F1
#
_cell.length_a   1.000
_cell.length_b   1.000
_cell.length_c   1.000
_cell.angle_alpha   90.00
_cell.angle_beta   90.00
_cell.angle_gamma   90.00
#
_symmetry.space_group_name_H-M   'P 1'
#
loop_
_entity.id
_entity.type
_entity.pdbx_description
1 polymer ?
#
loop_
_entity_poly.entity_id
_entity_poly.type
_entity_poly.pdbx_seq_one_letter_code
_entity_poly.pdbx_strand_id
1 'polypeptide(L)' 'GYLRWHPKEHQLVYVWNNALIGLKLNEDKSVVLTEPDQHTPSNLVWSHDGHKIAYNKMVMDQENQLTKQIFMIEL' A
#
# COMPACT_ATOMS: atom_id res chain seq x y z
N GLY A 1 8.06 7.17 5.24
CA GLY A 1 6.84 7.21 6.08
C GLY A 1 5.85 6.16 5.61
N TYR A 2 5.24 5.41 6.52
CA TYR A 2 4.34 4.30 6.22
C TYR A 2 2.87 4.72 6.07
N LEU A 3 2.58 6.02 5.97
CA LEU A 3 1.24 6.58 5.81
C LEU A 3 1.22 7.60 4.66
N ARG A 4 0.13 7.65 3.90
CA ARG A 4 -0.12 8.63 2.83
C ARG A 4 -1.58 9.06 2.80
N TRP A 5 -1.80 10.37 2.80
CA TRP A 5 -3.10 10.98 2.56
C TRP A 5 -3.51 10.82 1.10
N HIS A 6 -4.80 10.54 0.88
CA HIS A 6 -5.39 10.61 -0.45
C HIS A 6 -5.28 12.04 -1.01
N PRO A 7 -5.05 12.21 -2.32
CA PRO A 7 -4.87 13.55 -2.90
C PRO A 7 -6.11 14.45 -2.82
N LYS A 8 -7.32 13.88 -2.66
CA LYS A 8 -8.59 14.62 -2.82
C LYS A 8 -9.67 14.35 -1.76
N GLU A 9 -9.54 13.28 -0.98
CA GLU A 9 -10.63 12.78 -0.14
C GLU A 9 -10.13 12.61 1.29
N HIS A 10 -11.04 12.56 2.27
CA HIS A 10 -10.73 12.34 3.68
C HIS A 10 -10.44 10.87 3.96
N GLN A 11 -9.41 10.35 3.29
CA GLN A 11 -8.93 8.99 3.46
C GLN A 11 -7.41 8.94 3.45
N LEU A 12 -6.88 7.89 4.05
CA LEU A 12 -5.45 7.62 4.08
C LEU A 12 -5.20 6.14 3.81
N VAL A 13 -4.00 5.84 3.32
CA VAL A 13 -3.46 4.49 3.31
C VAL A 13 -2.27 4.44 4.25
N TYR A 14 -2.13 3.35 4.99
CA TYR A 14 -0.98 3.10 5.83
C TYR A 14 -0.60 1.62 5.83
N VAL A 15 0.55 1.30 6.40
CA VAL A 15 1.01 -0.09 6.56
C VAL A 15 0.77 -0.56 7.98
N TRP A 16 0.06 -1.67 8.14
CA TRP A 16 -0.13 -2.38 9.41
C TRP A 16 -0.20 -3.88 9.16
N ASN A 17 0.38 -4.66 10.07
CA ASN A 17 0.52 -6.12 9.93
C ASN A 17 1.04 -6.57 8.55
N ASN A 18 2.07 -5.87 8.04
CA ASN A 18 2.66 -6.08 6.71
C ASN A 18 1.67 -6.03 5.52
N ALA A 19 0.52 -5.39 5.70
CA ALA A 19 -0.48 -5.15 4.65
C ALA A 19 -0.69 -3.64 4.44
N LEU A 20 -1.14 -3.26 3.25
CA LEU A 20 -1.70 -1.93 3.02
C LEU A 20 -3.12 -1.89 3.59
N ILE A 21 -3.40 -0.89 4.41
CA ILE A 21 -4.69 -0.65 5.05
C ILE A 21 -5.23 0.70 4.59
N GLY A 22 -6.46 0.71 4.08
CA GLY A 22 -7.22 1.92 3.78
C GLY A 22 -8.06 2.34 4.98
N LEU A 23 -8.12 3.64 5.26
CA LEU A 23 -8.97 4.22 6.28
C LEU A 23 -9.66 5.46 5.72
N LYS A 24 -10.99 5.46 5.72
CA LYS A 24 -11.79 6.65 5.52
C LYS A 24 -12.08 7.27 6.88
N LEU A 25 -11.73 8.54 7.08
CA LEU A 25 -11.78 9.17 8.40
C LEU A 25 -13.20 9.34 8.96
N ASN A 26 -14.20 9.34 8.09
CA ASN A 26 -15.60 9.48 8.47
C ASN A 26 -16.29 8.13 8.66
N GLU A 27 -15.55 7.03 8.55
CA GLU A 27 -16.06 5.67 8.72
C GLU A 27 -15.32 5.00 9.88
N ASP A 28 -16.05 4.30 10.75
CA ASP A 28 -15.47 3.63 11.92
C ASP A 28 -14.69 2.34 11.57
N LYS A 29 -14.36 2.13 10.29
CA LYS A 29 -13.77 0.88 9.81
C LYS A 29 -12.64 1.12 8.80
N SER A 30 -11.55 0.40 9.02
CA SER A 30 -10.48 0.25 8.04
C SER A 30 -10.72 -0.97 7.14
N VAL A 31 -10.16 -0.93 5.94
CA VAL A 31 -10.20 -2.03 4.96
C VAL A 31 -8.79 -2.52 4.66
N VAL A 32 -8.61 -3.84 4.59
CA VAL A 32 -7.36 -4.47 4.15
C VAL A 32 -7.32 -4.41 2.62
N LEU A 33 -6.30 -3.77 2.06
CA LEU A 33 -6.15 -3.56 0.61
C LEU A 33 -5.21 -4.58 -0.05
N THR A 34 -4.30 -5.17 0.72
CA THR A 34 -3.43 -6.27 0.28
C THR A 34 -3.35 -7.33 1.35
N GLU A 35 -3.11 -8.58 0.95
CA GLU A 35 -2.77 -9.62 1.91
C GLU A 35 -1.47 -9.27 2.66
N PRO A 36 -1.36 -9.65 3.95
CA PRO A 36 -0.10 -9.58 4.69
C PRO A 36 1.00 -10.34 3.99
N ASP A 37 2.21 -9.78 4.01
CA ASP A 37 3.38 -10.41 3.41
C ASP A 37 4.53 -10.59 4.40
N GLN A 38 5.47 -11.48 4.07
CA GLN A 38 6.73 -11.61 4.83
C GLN A 38 7.56 -10.32 4.79
N HIS A 39 7.47 -9.55 3.71
CA HIS A 39 8.18 -8.29 3.53
C HIS A 39 7.22 -7.10 3.52
N THR A 40 7.45 -6.18 4.46
CA THR A 40 6.63 -4.98 4.64
C THR A 40 6.61 -4.11 3.37
N PRO A 41 5.42 -3.76 2.85
CA PRO A 41 5.29 -2.76 1.79
C PRO A 41 5.92 -1.42 2.18
N SER A 42 6.52 -0.72 1.22
CA SER A 42 7.19 0.55 1.46
C SER A 42 6.97 1.53 0.31
N ASN A 43 7.34 2.80 0.52
CA ASN A 43 7.26 3.85 -0.50
C ASN A 43 5.89 3.97 -1.19
N LEU A 44 4.81 3.95 -0.40
CA LEU A 44 3.46 4.11 -0.88
C LEU A 44 3.29 5.46 -1.57
N VAL A 45 2.59 5.48 -2.71
CA VAL A 45 2.25 6.68 -3.47
C VAL A 45 0.86 6.53 -4.05
N TRP A 46 0.01 7.54 -3.85
CA TRP A 46 -1.27 7.66 -4.55
C TRP A 46 -1.05 8.18 -5.97
N SER A 47 -1.79 7.62 -6.92
CA SER A 47 -2.03 8.28 -8.21
C SER A 47 -2.69 9.64 -8.00
N HIS A 48 -2.47 10.56 -8.94
CA HIS A 48 -2.97 11.92 -8.84
C HIS A 48 -4.51 12.01 -8.77
N ASP A 49 -5.20 11.11 -9.46
CA ASP A 49 -6.66 11.02 -9.45
C ASP A 49 -7.22 10.32 -8.22
N GLY A 50 -6.42 9.49 -7.55
CA GLY A 50 -6.78 8.81 -6.31
C GLY A 50 -7.24 7.36 -6.48
N HIS A 51 -7.36 6.86 -7.70
CA HIS A 51 -7.95 5.52 -7.96
C HIS A 51 -6.92 4.37 -7.89
N LYS A 52 -5.65 4.70 -7.69
CA LYS A 52 -4.55 3.72 -7.65
C LYS A 52 -3.54 4.05 -6.56
N ILE A 53 -2.93 3.00 -6.01
CA ILE A 53 -1.77 3.08 -5.14
C ILE A 53 -0.63 2.26 -5.73
N ALA A 54 0.56 2.87 -5.84
CA ALA A 54 1.80 2.17 -6.11
C ALA A 54 2.60 1.99 -4.81
N TYR A 55 3.30 0.88 -4.68
CA TYR A 55 4.16 0.59 -3.53
C TYR A 55 5.32 -0.34 -3.92
N ASN A 56 6.39 -0.31 -3.12
CA ASN A 56 7.52 -1.21 -3.25
C ASN A 56 7.35 -2.42 -2.34
N LYS A 57 7.72 -3.59 -2.85
CA LYS A 57 7.76 -4.85 -2.09
C LYS A 57 9.02 -5.64 -2.46
N MET A 58 9.58 -6.36 -1.50
CA MET A 58 10.65 -7.32 -1.78
C MET A 58 10.03 -8.64 -2.25
N VAL A 59 10.55 -9.21 -3.32
CA VAL A 59 10.16 -10.53 -3.84
C VAL A 59 11.41 -11.32 -4.19
N MET A 60 11.30 -12.64 -4.15
CA MET A 60 12.33 -13.53 -4.67
C MET A 60 12.26 -13.53 -6.19
N ASP A 61 13.40 -13.34 -6.85
CA ASP A 61 13.51 -13.53 -8.29
C ASP A 61 13.75 -15.01 -8.68
N GLN A 62 13.99 -15.26 -9.97
CA GLN A 62 14.22 -16.60 -10.50
C GLN A 62 15.53 -17.23 -10.01
N GLU A 63 16.46 -16.44 -9.47
CA GLU A 63 17.75 -16.87 -8.94
C GLU A 63 17.77 -16.95 -7.41
N ASN A 64 16.58 -16.91 -6.79
CA ASN A 64 16.38 -16.85 -5.34
C ASN A 64 17.09 -15.65 -4.67
N GLN A 65 17.19 -14.51 -5.36
CA GLN A 65 17.67 -13.27 -4.76
C GLN A 65 16.50 -12.37 -4.37
N LEU A 66 16.63 -11.69 -3.23
CA LEU A 66 15.67 -10.68 -2.81
C LEU A 66 15.83 -9.41 -3.64
N THR A 67 14.83 -9.10 -4.46
CA THR A 67 14.78 -7.90 -5.29
C THR A 67 13.59 -7.02 -4.94
N LYS A 68 13.74 -5.71 -5.14
CA LYS A 68 12.66 -4.74 -4.91
C LYS A 68 11.89 -4.52 -6.21
N GLN A 69 10.58 -4.75 -6.17
CA GLN A 69 9.69 -4.52 -7.30
C GLN A 69 8.60 -3.53 -6.93
N ILE A 70 8.04 -2.90 -7.97
CA ILE A 70 6.91 -1.96 -7.85
C ILE A 70 5.63 -2.73 -8.13
N PHE A 71 4.67 -2.60 -7.22
CA PHE A 71 3.32 -3.15 -7.35
C PHE A 71 2.31 -2.01 -7.39
N MET A 72 1.16 -2.27 -7.99
CA MET A 72 0.06 -1.33 -8.08
C MET A 72 -1.26 -2.03 -7.81
N ILE A 73 -2.13 -1.37 -7.07
CA ILE A 73 -3.52 -1.78 -6.87
C ILE A 73 -4.46 -0.66 -7.34
N GLU A 74 -5.63 -1.05 -7.82
CA GLU A 74 -6.76 -0.15 -8.09
C GLU A 74 -7.73 -0.20 -6.89
N LEU A 75 -8.44 0.91 -6.66
CA LEU A 75 -9.31 1.12 -5.49
C LEU A 75 -10.74 1.47 -5.88
#